data_AF-A0A2P6TDR5-F1
#
_entry.id   AF-A0A2P6TDR5-F1
#
_cell.length_a   1.000
_cell.length_b   1.000
_cell.length_c   1.000
_cell.angle_alpha   90.00
_cell.angle_beta   90.00
_cell.angle_gamma   90.00
#
_symmetry.space_group_name_H-M   'P 1'
#
loop_
_entity.id
_entity.type
_entity.pdbx_description
1 polymer ?
#
loop_
_entity_poly.entity_id
_entity_poly.type
_entity_poly.pdbx_seq_one_letter_code
_entity_poly.pdbx_strand_id
1 'polypeptide(L)'
;MEGQLRGTVRLLFQPAEEGWGGAKVMIEEGALDGVSAVFGLHVLPFIPTGVVQLRAGPTFAGSDRFNVTIHGVGGHAAAPHTTKDPVLAASMAVVALQPLLSRETDPLQGGVVTVSRFNTGPGASNIIPQSVNLVGTIRAFDPATFVHLRQRVADVFSGTATLYGCDASIEWSPVPYPPLVTSQRATELAMTAAAKVVGPGNAQELPQPFMFAEDFAFLAGRVPAAFAMLGIRNETVGSVHGLHSPQSRTSEVRSQQQDHLSMAEPQAKQEKEPVHLLETSESAELHRKQRGDPEPTSPGKSGLGRHIDVGGVGDFGPVDTERMQQKDERNIEHRVP
;
A
#
# COMPACT_ATOMS: atom_id res chain seq x y z
N MET A 1 16.82 22.24 -18.10
CA MET A 1 15.67 21.68 -17.38
C MET A 1 15.79 21.96 -15.88
N GLU A 2 16.86 21.53 -15.21
CA GLU A 2 17.02 21.71 -13.76
C GLU A 2 16.92 23.17 -13.30
N GLY A 3 17.59 24.11 -13.98
CA GLY A 3 17.55 25.55 -13.66
C GLY A 3 16.21 26.26 -13.94
N GLN A 4 15.18 25.56 -14.44
CA GLN A 4 13.83 26.12 -14.64
C GLN A 4 12.86 25.72 -13.52
N LEU A 5 13.24 24.75 -12.68
CA LEU A 5 12.41 24.27 -11.57
C LEU A 5 12.51 25.23 -10.39
N ARG A 6 11.36 25.69 -9.91
CA ARG A 6 11.25 26.47 -8.68
C ARG A 6 10.98 25.52 -7.52
N GLY A 7 12.05 24.97 -6.94
CA GLY A 7 11.99 24.05 -5.80
C GLY A 7 12.93 22.86 -5.95
N THR A 8 12.77 21.87 -5.07
CA THR A 8 13.59 20.66 -5.06
C THR A 8 12.74 19.45 -5.46
N VAL A 9 13.26 18.64 -6.37
CA VAL A 9 12.68 17.35 -6.74
C VAL A 9 13.57 16.25 -6.17
N ARG A 10 12.97 15.30 -5.44
CA ARG A 10 13.64 14.10 -4.93
C ARG A 10 13.03 12.89 -5.61
N LEU A 11 13.87 12.05 -6.22
CA LEU A 11 13.47 10.78 -6.84
C LEU A 11 13.68 9.66 -5.83
N LEU A 12 12.70 8.76 -5.69
CA LEU A 12 12.66 7.74 -4.65
C LEU A 12 12.63 6.35 -5.31
N PHE A 13 13.81 5.77 -5.54
CA PHE A 13 13.93 4.41 -6.06
C PHE A 13 13.69 3.39 -4.95
N GLN A 14 12.42 3.08 -4.72
CA GLN A 14 11.99 2.23 -3.63
C GLN A 14 12.21 0.74 -3.92
N PRO A 15 12.90 -0.01 -3.05
CA PRO A 15 12.99 -1.46 -3.13
C PRO A 15 11.79 -2.14 -2.46
N ALA A 16 11.63 -3.45 -2.70
CA ALA A 16 10.86 -4.36 -1.84
C ALA A 16 9.37 -4.01 -1.61
N GLU A 17 8.72 -3.39 -2.60
CA GLU A 17 7.28 -3.05 -2.59
C GLU A 17 6.39 -4.31 -2.44
N GLU A 18 6.78 -5.43 -3.06
CA GLU A 18 5.99 -6.68 -3.20
C GLU A 18 5.79 -7.50 -1.89
N GLY A 19 5.71 -6.84 -0.74
CA GLY A 19 5.29 -7.41 0.54
C GLY A 19 6.26 -7.23 1.70
N TRP A 20 7.38 -6.51 1.50
CA TRP A 20 8.38 -6.27 2.54
C TRP A 20 8.38 -4.83 3.08
N GLY A 21 7.61 -3.93 2.47
CA GLY A 21 7.37 -2.57 2.94
C GLY A 21 8.60 -1.67 2.86
N GLY A 22 9.28 -1.63 1.71
CA GLY A 22 10.44 -0.77 1.53
C GLY A 22 10.14 0.71 1.74
N ALA A 23 8.93 1.16 1.39
CA ALA A 23 8.46 2.52 1.67
C ALA A 23 8.60 2.90 3.15
N LYS A 24 8.25 1.97 4.06
CA LYS A 24 8.32 2.18 5.50
C LYS A 24 9.76 2.41 5.96
N VAL A 25 10.69 1.57 5.48
CA VAL A 25 12.11 1.69 5.82
C VAL A 25 12.68 3.00 5.29
N MET A 26 12.35 3.38 4.05
CA MET A 26 12.79 4.66 3.49
C MET A 26 12.33 5.85 4.33
N ILE A 27 11.10 5.83 4.85
CA ILE A 27 10.61 6.88 5.76
C ILE A 27 11.44 6.91 7.04
N GLU A 28 11.73 5.75 7.63
CA GLU A 28 12.56 5.63 8.85
C GLU A 28 13.98 6.17 8.62
N GLU A 29 14.50 6.07 7.39
CA GLU A 29 15.80 6.62 6.97
C GLU A 29 15.74 8.10 6.50
N GLY A 30 14.60 8.79 6.66
CA GLY A 30 14.47 10.22 6.37
C GLY A 30 14.15 10.56 4.91
N ALA A 31 13.68 9.61 4.10
CA ALA A 31 13.36 9.84 2.69
C ALA A 31 12.32 10.97 2.47
N LEU A 32 11.49 11.26 3.46
CA LEU A 32 10.48 12.33 3.42
C LEU A 32 10.90 13.62 4.15
N ASP A 33 12.12 13.72 4.66
CA ASP A 33 12.56 14.92 5.37
C ASP A 33 12.57 16.14 4.43
N GLY A 34 11.80 17.16 4.81
CA GLY A 34 11.59 18.38 4.03
C GLY A 34 10.68 18.22 2.80
N VAL A 35 10.06 17.05 2.60
CA VAL A 35 9.17 16.80 1.45
C VAL A 35 7.78 17.37 1.71
N SER A 36 7.27 18.17 0.77
CA SER A 36 5.95 18.81 0.88
C SER A 36 4.80 18.00 0.26
N ALA A 37 5.11 17.14 -0.71
CA ALA A 37 4.18 16.23 -1.35
C ALA A 37 4.94 15.09 -2.04
N VAL A 38 4.28 13.95 -2.22
CA VAL A 38 4.84 12.76 -2.88
C VAL A 38 3.91 12.26 -3.99
N PHE A 39 4.48 11.83 -5.11
CA PHE A 39 3.73 11.39 -6.28
C PHE A 39 4.24 10.02 -6.70
N GLY A 40 3.33 9.07 -6.87
CA GLY A 40 3.63 7.73 -7.36
C GLY A 40 2.87 7.43 -8.64
N LEU A 41 3.31 6.39 -9.35
CA LEU A 41 2.66 5.88 -10.55
C LEU A 41 2.78 4.37 -10.61
N HIS A 42 1.72 3.70 -11.04
CA HIS A 42 1.73 2.28 -11.37
C HIS A 42 1.11 2.04 -12.74
N VAL A 43 1.68 1.11 -13.51
CA VAL A 43 1.13 0.72 -14.81
C VAL A 43 -0.02 -0.28 -14.65
N LEU A 44 -1.13 -0.09 -15.35
CA LEU A 44 -2.31 -0.98 -15.27
C LEU A 44 -2.67 -1.57 -16.65
N PRO A 45 -2.60 -2.91 -16.82
CA PRO A 45 -2.83 -3.58 -18.11
C PRO A 45 -4.31 -3.72 -18.50
N PHE A 46 -5.22 -3.14 -17.71
CA PHE A 46 -6.65 -3.10 -18.00
C PHE A 46 -7.15 -1.69 -18.33
N ILE A 47 -6.30 -0.67 -18.23
CA ILE A 47 -6.58 0.69 -18.69
C ILE A 47 -5.93 0.87 -20.08
N PRO A 48 -6.63 1.43 -21.09
CA PRO A 48 -6.06 1.66 -22.42
C PRO A 48 -4.74 2.43 -22.40
N THR A 49 -3.80 2.02 -23.26
CA THR A 49 -2.51 2.72 -23.45
C THR A 49 -2.70 4.20 -23.69
N GLY A 50 -1.96 5.03 -22.94
CA GLY A 50 -1.99 6.48 -23.06
C GLY A 50 -3.06 7.17 -22.21
N VAL A 51 -3.89 6.41 -21.49
CA VAL A 51 -4.80 6.95 -20.47
C VAL A 51 -4.12 6.97 -19.12
N VAL A 52 -4.25 8.06 -18.38
CA VAL A 52 -3.82 8.19 -16.99
C VAL A 52 -5.06 8.42 -16.14
N GLN A 53 -5.25 7.58 -15.13
CA GLN A 53 -6.32 7.75 -14.16
C GLN A 53 -5.76 8.18 -12.80
N LEU A 54 -6.48 9.04 -12.07
CA LEU A 54 -6.17 9.39 -10.68
C LEU A 54 -7.47 9.57 -9.88
N ARG A 55 -7.42 9.41 -8.56
CA ARG A 55 -8.52 9.80 -7.67
C ARG A 55 -8.00 10.39 -6.37
N ALA A 56 -8.84 11.16 -5.69
CA ALA A 56 -8.61 11.68 -4.35
C ALA A 56 -9.43 10.87 -3.34
N GLY A 57 -8.83 10.57 -2.18
CA GLY A 57 -9.43 9.85 -1.07
C GLY A 57 -9.77 8.39 -1.41
N PRO A 58 -9.57 7.43 -0.52
CA PRO A 58 -9.17 6.05 -0.89
C PRO A 58 -8.51 5.82 -2.29
N THR A 59 -7.75 4.78 -2.53
CA THR A 59 -7.25 4.47 -3.89
C THR A 59 -6.98 2.99 -3.97
N PHE A 60 -6.24 2.50 -2.99
CA PHE A 60 -6.02 1.08 -2.76
C PHE A 60 -6.41 0.69 -1.35
N ALA A 61 -6.81 -0.57 -1.17
CA ALA A 61 -7.16 -1.11 0.12
C ALA A 61 -5.90 -1.37 0.95
N GLY A 62 -6.04 -1.26 2.27
CA GLY A 62 -5.06 -1.84 3.18
C GLY A 62 -5.11 -3.36 3.08
N SER A 63 -4.02 -4.01 3.46
CA SER A 63 -3.93 -5.47 3.49
C SER A 63 -3.11 -5.92 4.69
N ASP A 64 -3.66 -6.84 5.47
CA ASP A 64 -2.93 -7.62 6.45
C ASP A 64 -3.25 -9.11 6.27
N ARG A 65 -2.36 -9.96 6.76
CA ARG A 65 -2.49 -11.42 6.72
C ARG A 65 -2.42 -11.94 8.15
N PHE A 66 -3.31 -12.86 8.48
CA PHE A 66 -3.30 -13.54 9.76
C PHE A 66 -3.00 -15.03 9.58
N ASN A 67 -2.33 -15.58 10.57
CA ASN A 67 -2.11 -17.00 10.77
C ASN A 67 -2.61 -17.34 12.19
N VAL A 68 -3.68 -18.13 12.28
CA VAL A 68 -4.31 -18.50 13.55
C VAL A 68 -4.12 -19.98 13.77
N THR A 69 -3.67 -20.35 14.97
CA THR A 69 -3.73 -21.74 15.42
C THR A 69 -4.68 -21.84 16.60
N ILE A 70 -5.68 -22.70 16.48
CA ILE A 70 -6.59 -23.05 17.56
C ILE A 70 -6.12 -24.38 18.16
N HIS A 71 -5.87 -24.39 19.46
CA HIS A 71 -5.41 -25.55 20.22
C HIS A 71 -6.55 -26.11 21.07
N GLY A 72 -6.73 -27.42 21.02
CA GLY A 72 -7.69 -28.15 21.82
C GLY A 72 -7.06 -29.38 22.47
N VAL A 73 -7.89 -30.38 22.75
CA VAL A 73 -7.47 -31.66 23.32
C VAL A 73 -7.93 -32.73 22.36
N GLY A 74 -6.99 -33.34 21.64
CA GLY A 74 -7.29 -34.41 20.68
C GLY A 74 -7.65 -35.74 21.35
N GLY A 75 -8.16 -36.69 20.57
CA GLY A 75 -8.54 -38.01 21.08
C GLY A 75 -9.29 -38.85 20.05
N HIS A 76 -9.83 -39.99 20.50
CA HIS A 76 -10.60 -40.87 19.63
C HIS A 76 -11.95 -40.21 19.29
N ALA A 77 -12.31 -40.15 18.00
CA ALA A 77 -13.56 -39.55 17.52
C ALA A 77 -14.85 -40.19 18.09
N ALA A 78 -14.78 -41.42 18.64
CA ALA A 78 -15.89 -42.09 19.30
C ALA A 78 -16.05 -41.70 20.78
N ALA A 79 -15.11 -40.93 21.35
CA ALA A 79 -15.13 -40.47 22.74
C ALA A 79 -15.01 -38.93 22.85
N PRO A 80 -15.86 -38.13 22.16
CA PRO A 80 -15.70 -36.68 22.09
C PRO A 80 -15.91 -35.96 23.43
N HIS A 81 -16.58 -36.59 24.40
CA HIS A 81 -16.73 -36.03 25.75
C HIS A 81 -15.41 -35.92 26.53
N THR A 82 -14.35 -36.59 26.05
CA THR A 82 -12.99 -36.53 26.62
C THR A 82 -12.07 -35.53 25.89
N THR A 83 -12.58 -34.86 24.85
CA THR A 83 -11.80 -33.98 23.97
C THR A 83 -12.26 -32.52 24.06
N LYS A 84 -11.48 -31.64 23.45
CA LYS A 84 -11.87 -30.26 23.10
C LYS A 84 -11.58 -30.11 21.61
N ASP A 85 -12.62 -30.13 20.79
CA ASP A 85 -12.48 -30.25 19.33
C ASP A 85 -12.12 -28.90 18.69
N PRO A 86 -10.86 -28.72 18.22
CA PRO A 86 -10.45 -27.46 17.60
C PRO A 86 -11.03 -27.28 16.19
N VAL A 87 -11.47 -28.35 15.51
CA VAL A 87 -12.10 -28.27 14.18
C VAL A 87 -13.47 -27.63 14.30
N LEU A 88 -14.25 -28.02 15.31
CA LEU A 88 -15.55 -27.41 15.57
C LEU A 88 -15.40 -25.93 15.96
N ALA A 89 -14.46 -25.62 16.88
CA ALA A 89 -14.17 -24.25 17.28
C ALA A 89 -13.76 -23.36 16.08
N ALA A 90 -12.85 -23.86 15.24
CA ALA A 90 -12.38 -23.17 14.04
C ALA A 90 -13.52 -22.93 13.02
N SER A 91 -14.36 -23.94 12.79
CA SER A 91 -15.49 -23.84 11.85
C SER A 91 -16.46 -22.74 12.28
N MET A 92 -16.76 -22.68 13.57
CA MET A 92 -17.64 -21.66 14.12
C MET A 92 -17.00 -20.28 14.10
N ALA A 93 -15.69 -20.18 14.30
CA ALA A 93 -14.97 -18.91 14.19
C ALA A 93 -15.06 -18.35 12.76
N VAL A 94 -14.87 -19.18 11.73
CA VAL A 94 -15.00 -18.78 10.32
C VAL A 94 -16.39 -18.19 10.02
N VAL A 95 -17.45 -18.81 10.53
CA VAL A 95 -18.82 -18.30 10.40
C VAL A 95 -18.99 -16.99 11.17
N ALA A 96 -18.43 -16.90 12.38
CA ALA A 96 -18.51 -15.71 13.22
C ALA A 96 -17.70 -14.51 12.69
N LEU A 97 -16.83 -14.69 11.71
CA LEU A 97 -16.17 -13.58 11.00
C LEU A 97 -17.11 -12.82 10.05
N GLN A 98 -18.15 -13.47 9.51
CA GLN A 98 -19.01 -12.87 8.49
C GLN A 98 -19.83 -11.65 8.98
N PRO A 99 -20.29 -11.61 10.25
CA PRO A 99 -20.87 -10.41 10.84
C PRO A 99 -19.95 -9.18 10.89
N LEU A 100 -18.61 -9.34 10.88
CA LEU A 100 -17.70 -8.19 10.92
C LEU A 100 -17.94 -7.24 9.75
N LEU A 101 -18.16 -7.79 8.54
CA LEU A 101 -18.49 -6.98 7.37
C LEU A 101 -19.97 -6.66 7.27
N SER A 102 -20.85 -7.61 7.59
CA SER A 102 -22.28 -7.43 7.34
C SER A 102 -23.03 -6.66 8.44
N ARG A 103 -22.46 -6.54 9.64
CA ARG A 103 -23.10 -5.95 10.84
C ARG A 103 -22.24 -4.94 11.59
N GLU A 104 -20.91 -5.06 11.57
CA GLU A 104 -20.02 -4.14 12.30
C GLU A 104 -19.40 -3.04 11.43
N THR A 105 -19.29 -3.26 10.12
CA THR A 105 -18.71 -2.30 9.15
C THR A 105 -19.82 -1.51 8.46
N ASP A 106 -19.56 -0.22 8.15
CA ASP A 106 -20.46 0.59 7.33
C ASP A 106 -20.68 -0.10 5.97
N PRO A 107 -21.93 -0.40 5.57
CA PRO A 107 -22.21 -1.07 4.29
C PRO A 107 -21.77 -0.28 3.05
N LEU A 108 -21.50 1.02 3.18
CA LEU A 108 -20.95 1.85 2.10
C LEU A 108 -19.41 1.80 2.04
N GLN A 109 -18.75 1.23 3.05
CA GLN A 109 -17.31 1.04 3.08
C GLN A 109 -16.96 -0.36 2.60
N GLY A 110 -16.04 -0.44 1.63
CA GLY A 110 -15.55 -1.72 1.13
C GLY A 110 -14.56 -2.37 2.10
N GLY A 111 -14.82 -3.63 2.46
CA GLY A 111 -13.93 -4.46 3.26
C GLY A 111 -14.02 -5.93 2.88
N VAL A 112 -12.96 -6.69 3.16
CA VAL A 112 -12.86 -8.13 2.91
C VAL A 112 -12.23 -8.81 4.11
N VAL A 113 -12.80 -9.93 4.53
CA VAL A 113 -12.17 -10.89 5.44
C VAL A 113 -12.24 -12.24 4.74
N THR A 114 -11.11 -12.89 4.55
CA THR A 114 -11.04 -14.18 3.87
C THR A 114 -10.16 -15.14 4.65
N VAL A 115 -10.71 -16.30 4.99
CA VAL A 115 -9.93 -17.46 5.44
C VAL A 115 -9.63 -18.29 4.20
N SER A 116 -8.37 -18.29 3.77
CA SER A 116 -7.93 -18.93 2.53
C SER A 116 -7.39 -20.33 2.73
N ARG A 117 -7.02 -20.69 3.98
CA ARG A 117 -6.59 -22.04 4.34
C ARG A 117 -7.19 -22.47 5.67
N PHE A 118 -7.54 -23.74 5.74
CA PHE A 118 -8.01 -24.43 6.94
C PHE A 118 -7.35 -25.80 6.96
N ASN A 119 -6.43 -26.04 7.88
CA ASN A 119 -5.58 -27.22 7.88
C ASN A 119 -5.50 -27.85 9.28
N THR A 120 -5.82 -29.14 9.38
CA THR A 120 -5.72 -29.94 10.61
C THR A 120 -4.40 -30.70 10.71
N GLY A 121 -3.50 -30.55 9.74
CA GLY A 121 -2.33 -31.39 9.57
C GLY A 121 -2.68 -32.79 9.06
N PRO A 122 -1.69 -33.70 8.97
CA PRO A 122 -1.94 -35.11 8.66
C PRO A 122 -2.73 -35.77 9.80
N GLY A 123 -3.60 -36.73 9.46
CA GLY A 123 -4.42 -37.41 10.45
C GLY A 123 -5.26 -38.54 9.86
N ALA A 124 -6.07 -39.17 10.71
CA ALA A 124 -7.02 -40.22 10.35
C ALA A 124 -8.44 -39.77 10.68
N SER A 125 -9.44 -40.29 9.97
CA SER A 125 -10.85 -39.91 10.13
C SER A 125 -11.46 -40.28 11.48
N ASN A 126 -10.81 -41.15 12.26
CA ASN A 126 -11.24 -41.59 13.58
C ASN A 126 -10.55 -40.84 14.75
N ILE A 127 -9.85 -39.74 14.46
CA ILE A 127 -9.11 -38.93 15.42
C ILE A 127 -9.59 -37.48 15.39
N ILE A 128 -9.88 -36.92 16.57
CA ILE A 128 -10.03 -35.48 16.76
C ILE A 128 -8.62 -34.89 16.94
N PRO A 129 -8.19 -33.91 16.13
CA PRO A 129 -6.83 -33.37 16.20
C PRO A 129 -6.62 -32.51 17.45
N GLN A 130 -5.35 -32.26 17.79
CA GLN A 130 -4.98 -31.37 18.89
C GLN A 130 -4.99 -29.88 18.49
N SER A 131 -4.94 -29.58 17.19
CA SER A 131 -4.95 -28.20 16.71
C SER A 131 -5.48 -28.07 15.28
N VAL A 132 -5.91 -26.86 14.92
CA VAL A 132 -6.21 -26.45 13.54
C VAL A 132 -5.52 -25.13 13.24
N ASN A 133 -4.87 -25.06 12.08
CA ASN A 133 -4.25 -23.85 11.57
C ASN A 133 -5.11 -23.22 10.46
N LEU A 134 -5.33 -21.91 10.55
CA LEU A 134 -6.07 -21.11 9.60
C LEU A 134 -5.20 -19.95 9.10
N VAL A 135 -5.17 -19.74 7.79
CA VAL A 135 -4.51 -18.58 7.18
C VAL A 135 -5.53 -17.75 6.45
N GLY A 136 -5.42 -16.44 6.55
CA GLY A 136 -6.33 -15.53 5.89
C GLY A 136 -5.78 -14.13 5.72
N THR A 137 -6.64 -13.26 5.20
CA THR A 137 -6.32 -11.86 4.94
C THR A 137 -7.52 -10.97 5.22
N ILE A 138 -7.22 -9.74 5.64
CA ILE A 138 -8.19 -8.65 5.72
C ILE A 138 -7.82 -7.56 4.73
N ARG A 139 -8.84 -6.89 4.19
CA ARG A 139 -8.68 -5.67 3.39
C ARG A 139 -9.74 -4.65 3.73
N ALA A 140 -9.41 -3.37 3.66
CA ALA A 140 -10.37 -2.28 3.82
C ALA A 140 -9.85 -1.00 3.16
N PHE A 141 -10.74 -0.16 2.63
CA PHE A 141 -10.37 1.14 2.07
C PHE A 141 -10.19 2.23 3.12
N ASP A 142 -10.93 2.13 4.22
CA ASP A 142 -10.90 3.10 5.30
C ASP A 142 -9.89 2.68 6.38
N PRO A 143 -8.97 3.58 6.81
CA PRO A 143 -7.97 3.26 7.83
C PRO A 143 -8.57 2.82 9.18
N ALA A 144 -9.67 3.42 9.62
CA ALA A 144 -10.29 3.07 10.90
C ALA A 144 -10.91 1.66 10.81
N THR A 145 -11.60 1.36 9.71
CA THR A 145 -12.16 0.04 9.40
C THR A 145 -11.05 -1.02 9.32
N PHE A 146 -9.90 -0.70 8.71
CA PHE A 146 -8.77 -1.62 8.62
C PHE A 146 -8.25 -2.03 10.00
N VAL A 147 -8.02 -1.05 10.90
CA VAL A 147 -7.58 -1.30 12.27
C VAL A 147 -8.65 -2.06 13.06
N HIS A 148 -9.92 -1.68 12.90
CA HIS A 148 -11.06 -2.34 13.53
C HIS A 148 -11.14 -3.82 13.13
N LEU A 149 -11.12 -4.13 11.83
CA LEU A 149 -11.15 -5.51 11.35
C LEU A 149 -9.99 -6.34 11.89
N ARG A 150 -8.78 -5.77 11.94
CA ARG A 150 -7.61 -6.44 12.51
C ARG A 150 -7.84 -6.85 13.97
N GLN A 151 -8.36 -5.94 14.79
CA GLN A 151 -8.67 -6.24 16.19
C GLN A 151 -9.81 -7.27 16.30
N ARG A 152 -10.90 -7.05 15.58
CA ARG A 152 -12.11 -7.87 15.69
C ARG A 152 -11.92 -9.29 15.19
N VAL A 153 -11.12 -9.51 14.14
CA VAL A 153 -10.73 -10.86 13.72
C VAL A 153 -10.05 -11.59 14.88
N ALA A 154 -9.15 -10.92 15.60
CA ALA A 154 -8.46 -11.53 16.73
C ALA A 154 -9.42 -11.89 17.88
N ASP A 155 -10.34 -10.97 18.20
CA ASP A 155 -11.36 -11.19 19.21
C ASP A 155 -12.31 -12.35 18.85
N VAL A 156 -12.74 -12.45 17.59
CA VAL A 156 -13.65 -13.52 17.13
C VAL A 156 -12.99 -14.89 17.26
N PHE A 157 -11.74 -15.03 16.83
CA PHE A 157 -11.01 -16.29 16.97
C PHE A 157 -10.80 -16.67 18.44
N SER A 158 -10.35 -15.72 19.26
CA SER A 158 -10.09 -15.95 20.69
C SER A 158 -11.36 -16.27 21.46
N GLY A 159 -12.43 -15.49 21.25
CA GLY A 159 -13.73 -15.67 21.90
C GLY A 159 -14.41 -16.97 21.49
N THR A 160 -14.35 -17.31 20.20
CA THR A 160 -14.94 -18.58 19.73
C THR A 160 -14.14 -19.78 20.23
N ALA A 161 -12.80 -19.74 20.21
CA ALA A 161 -11.99 -20.82 20.79
C ALA A 161 -12.33 -21.04 22.27
N THR A 162 -12.39 -19.96 23.06
CA THR A 162 -12.74 -20.00 24.48
C THR A 162 -14.11 -20.64 24.71
N LEU A 163 -15.11 -20.29 23.90
CA LEU A 163 -16.47 -20.85 23.99
C LEU A 163 -16.48 -22.39 23.88
N TYR A 164 -15.59 -22.95 23.07
CA TYR A 164 -15.46 -24.40 22.87
C TYR A 164 -14.42 -25.05 23.80
N GLY A 165 -13.86 -24.30 24.76
CA GLY A 165 -12.83 -24.78 25.68
C GLY A 165 -11.49 -25.04 25.00
N CYS A 166 -11.19 -24.30 23.94
CA CYS A 166 -9.94 -24.27 23.20
C CYS A 166 -9.22 -22.92 23.41
N ASP A 167 -7.95 -22.86 23.05
CA ASP A 167 -7.15 -21.63 23.03
C ASP A 167 -6.83 -21.22 21.59
N ALA A 168 -6.64 -19.93 21.32
CA ALA A 168 -6.22 -19.43 20.01
C ALA A 168 -4.97 -18.56 20.12
N SER A 169 -4.00 -18.82 19.24
CA SER A 169 -2.83 -17.96 19.01
C SER A 169 -2.91 -17.34 17.63
N ILE A 170 -2.64 -16.04 17.51
CA ILE A 170 -2.81 -15.29 16.27
C ILE A 170 -1.54 -14.53 15.97
N GLU A 171 -1.00 -14.78 14.79
CA GLU A 171 0.16 -14.09 14.24
C GLU A 171 -0.30 -13.22 13.07
N TRP A 172 0.09 -11.96 13.07
CA TRP A 172 -0.16 -11.04 11.97
C TRP A 172 1.09 -10.88 11.11
N SER A 173 0.93 -10.35 9.90
CA SER A 173 2.07 -9.98 9.09
C SER A 173 2.93 -8.94 9.83
N PRO A 174 4.28 -9.06 9.80
CA PRO A 174 5.15 -8.07 10.44
C PRO A 174 4.97 -6.65 9.88
N VAL A 175 4.55 -6.54 8.62
CA VAL A 175 4.36 -5.27 7.93
C VAL A 175 2.98 -5.25 7.26
N PRO A 176 1.92 -4.82 7.97
CA PRO A 176 0.61 -4.61 7.36
C PRO A 176 0.64 -3.37 6.47
N TYR A 177 0.09 -3.45 5.27
CA TYR A 177 0.02 -2.31 4.36
C TYR A 177 -1.23 -1.51 4.70
N PRO A 178 -1.11 -0.22 5.07
CA PRO A 178 -2.27 0.60 5.37
C PRO A 178 -3.06 0.90 4.08
N PRO A 179 -4.33 1.31 4.18
CA PRO A 179 -5.05 1.78 3.00
C PRO A 179 -4.39 3.00 2.37
N LEU A 180 -4.25 2.99 1.04
CA LEU A 180 -3.75 4.16 0.30
C LEU A 180 -4.88 5.18 0.18
N VAL A 181 -4.73 6.30 0.87
CA VAL A 181 -5.64 7.45 0.80
C VAL A 181 -4.86 8.63 0.24
N THR A 182 -5.21 9.04 -0.99
CA THR A 182 -4.59 10.18 -1.66
C THR A 182 -5.27 11.49 -1.27
N SER A 183 -4.51 12.59 -1.29
CA SER A 183 -5.01 13.91 -0.92
C SER A 183 -5.62 14.64 -2.12
N GLN A 184 -6.70 15.38 -1.90
CA GLN A 184 -7.37 16.15 -2.95
C GLN A 184 -6.41 17.09 -3.69
N ARG A 185 -5.66 17.91 -2.94
CA ARG A 185 -4.73 18.90 -3.51
C ARG A 185 -3.65 18.27 -4.39
N ALA A 186 -3.02 17.18 -3.95
CA ALA A 186 -1.98 16.52 -4.74
C ALA A 186 -2.58 15.86 -5.99
N THR A 187 -3.76 15.23 -5.86
CA THR A 187 -4.45 14.61 -6.99
C THR A 187 -4.83 15.63 -8.05
N GLU A 188 -5.37 16.80 -7.68
CA GLU A 188 -5.72 17.87 -8.62
C GLU A 188 -4.49 18.38 -9.39
N LEU A 189 -3.36 18.55 -8.69
CA LEU A 189 -2.09 18.93 -9.29
C LEU A 189 -1.60 17.87 -10.29
N ALA A 190 -1.62 16.60 -9.88
CA ALA A 190 -1.20 15.49 -10.71
C ALA A 190 -2.13 15.28 -11.92
N MET A 191 -3.44 15.48 -11.77
CA MET A 191 -4.41 15.45 -12.87
C MET A 191 -4.13 16.56 -13.90
N THR A 192 -3.85 17.77 -13.43
CA THR A 192 -3.50 18.90 -14.30
C THR A 192 -2.21 18.63 -15.07
N ALA A 193 -1.21 18.03 -14.41
CA ALA A 193 0.04 17.64 -15.06
C ALA A 193 -0.18 16.53 -16.09
N ALA A 194 -0.95 15.48 -15.74
CA ALA A 194 -1.28 14.38 -16.64
C ALA A 194 -2.00 14.88 -17.89
N ALA A 195 -3.00 15.76 -17.75
CA ALA A 195 -3.75 16.32 -18.87
C ALA A 195 -2.88 17.07 -19.88
N LYS A 196 -1.79 17.71 -19.43
CA LYS A 196 -0.81 18.36 -20.32
C LYS A 196 0.03 17.36 -21.11
N VAL A 197 0.25 16.16 -20.56
CA VAL A 197 1.10 15.12 -21.16
C VAL A 197 0.31 14.20 -22.09
N VAL A 198 -0.84 13.69 -21.63
CA VAL A 198 -1.65 12.71 -22.37
C VAL A 198 -2.86 13.32 -23.09
N GLY A 199 -3.11 14.61 -22.88
CA GLY A 199 -4.28 15.31 -23.37
C GLY A 199 -5.46 15.23 -22.38
N PRO A 200 -6.36 16.23 -22.37
CA PRO A 200 -7.43 16.34 -21.39
C PRO A 200 -8.46 15.20 -21.46
N GLY A 201 -8.63 14.56 -22.63
CA GLY A 201 -9.52 13.39 -22.77
C GLY A 201 -8.95 12.10 -22.19
N ASN A 202 -7.63 12.03 -21.97
CA ASN A 202 -6.93 10.84 -21.51
C ASN A 202 -6.45 10.94 -20.05
N ALA A 203 -6.56 12.11 -19.43
CA ALA A 203 -6.38 12.27 -17.98
C ALA A 203 -7.77 12.25 -17.33
N GLN A 204 -8.07 11.16 -16.63
CA GLN A 204 -9.43 10.84 -16.19
C GLN A 204 -9.47 10.55 -14.69
N GLU A 205 -10.63 10.79 -14.08
CA GLU A 205 -10.86 10.31 -12.72
C GLU A 205 -10.93 8.78 -12.71
N LEU A 206 -10.27 8.14 -11.74
CA LEU A 206 -10.46 6.72 -11.48
C LEU A 206 -11.83 6.51 -10.80
N PRO A 207 -12.80 5.83 -11.45
CA PRO A 207 -14.17 5.78 -10.98
C PRO A 207 -14.35 4.98 -9.68
N GLN A 208 -13.49 3.99 -9.44
CA GLN A 208 -13.58 3.11 -8.27
C GLN A 208 -12.17 2.76 -7.76
N PRO A 209 -11.95 2.68 -6.43
CA PRO A 209 -10.69 2.18 -5.89
C PRO A 209 -10.47 0.71 -6.24
N PHE A 210 -9.21 0.27 -6.18
CA PHE A 210 -8.86 -1.14 -6.35
C PHE A 210 -8.58 -1.81 -5.01
N MET A 211 -9.05 -3.05 -4.85
CA MET A 211 -8.80 -3.85 -3.65
C MET A 211 -7.35 -4.36 -3.54
N PHE A 212 -6.44 -3.87 -4.39
CA PHE A 212 -4.99 -4.09 -4.27
C PHE A 212 -4.45 -3.40 -3.02
N ALA A 213 -3.22 -3.72 -2.64
CA ALA A 213 -2.48 -3.03 -1.60
C ALA A 213 -1.15 -2.59 -2.19
N GLU A 214 -0.59 -1.53 -1.62
CA GLU A 214 0.54 -0.79 -2.17
C GLU A 214 1.24 -0.11 -1.00
N ASP A 215 2.55 -0.30 -0.84
CA ASP A 215 3.28 0.24 0.30
C ASP A 215 3.56 1.75 0.17
N PHE A 216 3.36 2.35 -1.00
CA PHE A 216 3.27 3.81 -1.16
C PHE A 216 2.25 4.44 -0.19
N ALA A 217 1.28 3.66 0.30
CA ALA A 217 0.37 4.06 1.38
C ALA A 217 1.10 4.55 2.65
N PHE A 218 2.30 4.03 2.96
CA PHE A 218 3.12 4.55 4.05
C PHE A 218 3.59 5.98 3.79
N LEU A 219 3.99 6.31 2.56
CA LEU A 219 4.41 7.66 2.17
C LEU A 219 3.21 8.62 2.19
N ALA A 220 2.08 8.18 1.62
CA ALA A 220 0.83 8.93 1.60
C ALA A 220 0.26 9.21 3.00
N GLY A 221 0.54 8.35 3.98
CA GLY A 221 0.19 8.57 5.38
C GLY A 221 1.01 9.65 6.09
N ARG A 222 2.09 10.17 5.47
CA ARG A 222 2.99 11.17 6.08
C ARG A 222 2.87 12.55 5.46
N VAL A 223 2.69 12.63 4.14
CA VAL A 223 2.62 13.90 3.40
C VAL A 223 1.52 13.83 2.34
N PRO A 224 0.97 14.98 1.89
CA PRO A 224 0.01 15.00 0.79
C PRO A 224 0.51 14.21 -0.42
N ALA A 225 -0.31 13.27 -0.90
CA ALA A 225 0.11 12.35 -1.95
C ALA A 225 -0.92 12.16 -3.05
N ALA A 226 -0.43 11.81 -4.24
CA ALA A 226 -1.25 11.34 -5.35
C ALA A 226 -0.59 10.12 -6.00
N PHE A 227 -1.41 9.24 -6.54
CA PHE A 227 -0.96 8.00 -7.17
C PHE A 227 -1.65 7.86 -8.52
N ALA A 228 -0.85 7.78 -9.59
CA ALA A 228 -1.34 7.74 -10.95
C ALA A 228 -1.38 6.31 -11.49
N MET A 229 -2.47 5.98 -12.17
CA MET A 229 -2.63 4.70 -12.84
C MET A 229 -2.43 4.92 -14.33
N LEU A 230 -1.29 4.48 -14.85
CA LEU A 230 -0.94 4.60 -16.26
C LEU A 230 -1.40 3.38 -17.03
N GLY A 231 -2.32 3.57 -17.96
CA GLY A 231 -2.80 2.51 -18.84
C GLY A 231 -1.72 2.01 -19.79
N ILE A 232 -1.61 0.69 -19.87
CA ILE A 232 -0.75 -0.02 -20.83
C ILE A 232 -1.51 -1.05 -21.66
N ARG A 233 -2.85 -1.12 -21.56
CA ARG A 233 -3.63 -2.09 -22.30
C ARG A 233 -3.59 -1.80 -23.80
N ASN A 234 -3.06 -2.74 -24.57
CA ASN A 234 -3.01 -2.68 -26.02
C ASN A 234 -3.09 -4.07 -26.64
N GLU A 235 -4.21 -4.33 -27.31
CA GLU A 235 -4.51 -5.59 -27.99
C GLU A 235 -3.55 -5.88 -29.16
N THR A 236 -3.13 -4.85 -29.90
CA THR A 236 -2.26 -5.00 -31.08
C THR A 236 -0.87 -5.52 -30.72
N VAL A 237 -0.30 -5.07 -29.60
CA VAL A 237 1.03 -5.51 -29.13
C VAL A 237 0.94 -6.63 -28.08
N GLY A 238 -0.26 -7.09 -27.74
CA GLY A 238 -0.50 -8.17 -26.78
C GLY A 238 -0.28 -7.78 -25.31
N SER A 239 -0.27 -6.49 -24.98
CA SER A 239 -0.27 -6.02 -23.59
C SER A 239 -1.69 -6.06 -23.04
N VAL A 240 -2.16 -7.27 -22.72
CA VAL A 240 -3.56 -7.51 -22.29
C VAL A 240 -3.66 -8.39 -21.05
N HIS A 241 -2.54 -8.94 -20.59
CA HIS A 241 -2.47 -9.85 -19.47
C HIS A 241 -2.35 -9.08 -18.14
N GLY A 242 -3.03 -9.57 -17.11
CA GLY A 242 -3.01 -8.96 -15.78
C GLY A 242 -1.62 -8.95 -15.15
N LEU A 243 -1.46 -8.08 -14.14
CA LEU A 243 -0.29 -8.07 -13.28
C LEU A 243 -0.07 -9.47 -12.67
N HIS A 244 1.20 -9.83 -12.50
CA HIS A 244 1.67 -11.11 -11.94
C HIS A 244 1.37 -12.35 -12.82
N SER A 245 0.93 -12.13 -14.07
CA SER A 245 0.89 -13.19 -15.08
C SER A 245 2.29 -13.44 -15.66
N PRO A 246 2.70 -14.70 -15.91
CA PRO A 246 3.95 -14.98 -16.62
C PRO A 246 3.95 -14.46 -18.08
N GLN A 247 2.80 -13.97 -18.57
CA GLN A 247 2.62 -13.40 -19.91
C GLN A 247 2.52 -11.86 -19.89
N SER A 248 2.75 -11.21 -18.74
CA SER A 248 2.70 -9.75 -18.64
C SER A 248 3.68 -9.09 -19.63
N ARG A 249 3.19 -8.10 -20.36
CA ARG A 249 3.96 -7.28 -21.31
C ARG A 249 3.55 -5.83 -21.16
N THR A 250 4.46 -4.90 -21.37
CA THR A 250 4.18 -3.46 -21.38
C THR A 250 3.99 -2.95 -22.81
N SER A 251 3.09 -1.99 -22.98
CA SER A 251 2.97 -1.21 -24.21
C SER A 251 3.73 0.10 -24.06
N GLU A 252 4.51 0.51 -25.06
CA GLU A 252 5.12 1.85 -25.08
C GLU A 252 4.07 2.90 -25.47
N VAL A 253 3.96 3.97 -24.67
CA VAL A 253 3.23 5.18 -25.05
C VAL A 253 4.23 6.15 -25.68
N ARG A 254 4.08 6.46 -26.97
CA ARG A 254 4.71 7.65 -27.57
C ARG A 254 3.76 8.82 -27.39
N SER A 255 4.24 9.94 -26.83
CA SER A 255 3.42 11.16 -26.75
C SER A 255 3.05 11.60 -28.17
N GLN A 256 1.79 12.00 -28.41
CA GLN A 256 1.36 12.54 -29.72
C GLN A 256 2.17 13.77 -30.15
N GLN A 257 2.88 14.42 -29.22
CA GLN A 257 3.85 15.47 -29.52
C GLN A 257 5.01 15.00 -30.42
N GLN A 258 5.42 13.72 -30.35
CA GLN A 258 6.48 13.18 -31.20
C GLN A 258 6.03 12.92 -32.64
N ASP A 259 4.76 12.57 -32.86
CA ASP A 259 4.26 12.26 -34.20
C ASP A 259 3.98 13.54 -35.03
N HIS A 260 3.59 14.64 -34.38
CA HIS A 260 3.46 15.93 -35.06
C HIS A 260 4.81 16.60 -35.40
N LEU A 261 5.89 16.23 -34.69
CA LEU A 261 7.24 16.71 -34.98
C LEU A 261 7.89 16.03 -36.19
N SER A 262 7.36 14.89 -36.67
CA SER A 262 7.94 14.19 -37.83
C SER A 262 7.29 14.55 -39.18
N MET A 263 6.22 15.35 -39.19
CA MET A 263 5.48 15.70 -40.43
C MET A 263 5.40 17.21 -40.71
N ALA A 264 6.08 18.06 -39.93
CA ALA A 264 6.09 19.50 -40.14
C ALA A 264 7.49 20.11 -39.94
N GLU A 265 8.33 20.04 -40.97
CA GLU A 265 9.35 21.05 -41.27
C GLU A 265 9.23 21.38 -42.77
N PRO A 266 9.19 22.67 -43.18
CA PRO A 266 10.19 23.64 -42.77
C PRO A 266 9.64 24.99 -42.26
N GLN A 267 10.50 25.70 -41.54
CA GLN A 267 10.43 27.13 -41.15
C GLN A 267 9.46 27.52 -40.03
N ALA A 268 9.97 27.64 -38.80
CA ALA A 268 9.93 28.88 -38.01
C ALA A 268 10.56 28.68 -36.62
N LYS A 269 11.23 29.73 -36.15
CA LYS A 269 11.96 29.85 -34.88
C LYS A 269 11.01 29.95 -33.68
N GLN A 270 11.49 29.47 -32.52
CA GLN A 270 10.99 29.72 -31.14
C GLN A 270 9.54 29.24 -30.92
N GLU A 271 9.20 28.34 -30.00
CA GLU A 271 9.64 28.06 -28.64
C GLU A 271 9.56 26.53 -28.41
N LYS A 272 10.44 25.96 -27.59
CA LYS A 272 10.38 24.52 -27.24
C LYS A 272 10.55 24.36 -25.73
N GLU A 273 9.45 24.07 -25.05
CA GLU A 273 9.47 23.37 -23.76
C GLU A 273 9.35 21.86 -24.01
N PRO A 274 10.15 21.03 -23.32
CA PRO A 274 9.70 19.70 -22.96
C PRO A 274 9.55 19.59 -21.43
N VAL A 275 8.62 18.74 -20.99
CA VAL A 275 8.50 18.23 -19.62
C VAL A 275 8.70 16.72 -19.70
N HIS A 276 9.60 16.16 -18.89
CA HIS A 276 9.82 14.72 -18.76
C HIS A 276 9.63 14.32 -17.29
N LEU A 277 8.80 13.30 -17.08
CA LEU A 277 8.46 12.70 -15.80
C LEU A 277 8.67 11.18 -15.95
N LEU A 278 9.46 10.55 -15.08
CA LEU A 278 9.65 9.10 -15.04
C LEU A 278 9.91 8.63 -13.61
N GLU A 279 9.07 7.69 -13.17
CA GLU A 279 9.45 6.58 -12.29
C GLU A 279 8.65 5.36 -12.78
N THR A 280 9.32 4.23 -12.97
CA THR A 280 8.70 2.94 -13.31
C THR A 280 9.16 1.93 -12.28
N SER A 281 8.25 1.47 -11.42
CA SER A 281 8.45 0.25 -10.63
C SER A 281 8.12 -0.94 -11.52
N GLU A 282 9.10 -1.41 -12.30
CA GLU A 282 9.10 -2.80 -12.79
C GLU A 282 10.15 -3.60 -12.04
N SER A 283 9.71 -4.76 -11.58
CA SER A 283 10.38 -5.72 -10.71
C SER A 283 11.78 -6.08 -11.20
N ALA A 284 12.81 -5.51 -10.59
CA ALA A 284 14.21 -5.88 -10.81
C ALA A 284 14.55 -7.18 -10.06
N GLU A 285 13.93 -8.32 -10.41
CA GLU A 285 14.37 -9.63 -9.88
C GLU A 285 14.01 -10.86 -10.74
N LEU A 286 14.12 -10.77 -12.07
CA LEU A 286 13.92 -11.94 -12.96
C LEU A 286 15.12 -12.35 -13.84
N HIS A 287 16.31 -11.78 -13.63
CA HIS A 287 17.51 -12.17 -14.38
C HIS A 287 18.71 -12.56 -13.49
N ARG A 288 18.52 -13.52 -12.56
CA ARG A 288 19.67 -14.14 -11.86
C ARG A 288 19.63 -15.65 -11.66
N LYS A 289 18.79 -16.38 -12.40
CA LYS A 289 18.74 -17.85 -12.33
C LYS A 289 19.12 -18.60 -13.61
N GLN A 290 19.91 -17.98 -14.50
CA GLN A 290 20.41 -18.63 -15.73
C GLN A 290 21.92 -18.55 -15.96
N ARG A 291 22.72 -18.09 -15.00
CA ARG A 291 24.19 -18.20 -15.08
C ARG A 291 24.69 -18.66 -13.71
N GLY A 292 25.14 -19.90 -13.64
CA GLY A 292 25.65 -20.52 -12.41
C GLY A 292 27.01 -19.97 -12.03
N ASP A 293 27.04 -18.78 -11.45
CA ASP A 293 28.24 -18.18 -10.84
C ASP A 293 28.16 -18.26 -9.31
N PRO A 294 29.29 -18.46 -8.60
CA PRO A 294 29.31 -18.74 -7.16
C PRO A 294 29.11 -17.49 -6.30
N GLU A 295 28.64 -17.70 -5.06
CA GLU A 295 28.38 -16.67 -4.04
C GLU A 295 29.60 -15.79 -3.71
N PRO A 296 29.43 -14.47 -3.48
CA PRO A 296 30.43 -13.68 -2.81
C PRO A 296 30.11 -13.51 -1.31
N THR A 297 31.17 -13.69 -0.53
CA THR A 297 31.31 -13.44 0.91
C THR A 297 31.05 -11.97 1.32
N SER A 298 30.47 -11.80 2.53
CA SER A 298 30.33 -10.65 3.46
C SER A 298 30.62 -9.18 3.03
N PRO A 299 29.90 -8.19 3.62
CA PRO A 299 29.73 -6.87 3.01
C PRO A 299 30.88 -5.89 3.28
N GLY A 300 31.44 -5.34 2.21
CA GLY A 300 32.27 -4.14 2.22
C GLY A 300 31.43 -2.88 2.04
N LYS A 301 31.70 -1.86 2.86
CA LYS A 301 31.12 -0.51 2.80
C LYS A 301 31.32 0.14 1.43
N SER A 302 30.26 0.66 0.83
CA SER A 302 30.25 1.80 -0.11
C SER A 302 28.79 2.22 -0.32
N GLY A 303 28.38 3.48 -0.51
CA GLY A 303 29.09 4.74 -0.64
C GLY A 303 28.06 5.80 -1.06
N LEU A 304 27.82 6.76 -0.17
CA LEU A 304 27.30 8.13 -0.34
C LEU A 304 26.29 8.43 -1.47
N GLY A 305 25.07 8.78 -1.07
CA GLY A 305 24.19 9.65 -1.86
C GLY A 305 24.86 10.99 -2.16
N ARG A 306 24.72 11.47 -3.41
CA ARG A 306 25.21 12.77 -3.83
C ARG A 306 24.23 13.85 -3.37
N HIS A 307 24.60 14.58 -2.32
CA HIS A 307 24.13 15.94 -2.11
C HIS A 307 24.86 16.88 -3.08
N ILE A 308 24.11 17.67 -3.84
CA ILE A 308 24.65 18.84 -4.53
C ILE A 308 24.18 20.05 -3.73
N ASP A 309 25.11 20.55 -2.92
CA ASP A 309 24.97 21.79 -2.16
C ASP A 309 25.68 22.90 -2.94
N VAL A 310 24.99 24.01 -3.20
CA VAL A 310 25.54 25.21 -3.83
C VAL A 310 25.48 26.32 -2.78
N GLY A 311 26.58 26.44 -2.03
CA GLY A 311 26.67 27.27 -0.83
C GLY A 311 26.83 28.78 -1.07
N GLY A 312 26.34 29.54 -0.08
CA GLY A 312 26.79 30.87 0.39
C GLY A 312 26.30 32.09 -0.42
N VAL A 313 25.81 33.20 0.14
CA VAL A 313 25.98 33.81 1.47
C VAL A 313 24.80 34.77 1.70
N GLY A 314 24.33 34.92 2.95
CA GLY A 314 23.34 35.95 3.32
C GLY A 314 22.96 35.90 4.79
N ASP A 315 23.86 36.41 5.63
CA ASP A 315 23.74 36.63 7.07
C ASP A 315 22.59 37.60 7.43
N PHE A 316 21.72 37.20 8.36
CA PHE A 316 20.95 38.10 9.23
C PHE A 316 20.70 37.43 10.58
N GLY A 317 21.42 37.90 11.61
CA GLY A 317 21.19 37.63 13.03
C GLY A 317 19.92 38.30 13.60
N PRO A 318 19.68 38.16 14.91
CA PRO A 318 18.46 37.52 15.43
C PRO A 318 17.36 38.51 15.85
N VAL A 319 16.11 38.03 15.87
CA VAL A 319 15.04 38.65 16.68
C VAL A 319 14.66 37.70 17.80
N ASP A 320 14.97 38.16 18.99
CA ASP A 320 14.76 37.61 20.31
C ASP A 320 13.28 37.71 20.72
N THR A 321 12.67 36.64 21.24
CA THR A 321 11.46 36.71 22.09
C THR A 321 11.37 35.51 23.02
N GLU A 322 12.08 35.57 24.15
CA GLU A 322 11.61 34.95 25.39
C GLU A 322 10.72 35.92 26.21
N ARG A 323 9.77 35.34 26.94
CA ARG A 323 8.97 35.87 28.08
C ARG A 323 7.67 36.66 27.84
N MET A 324 6.57 35.94 28.07
CA MET A 324 5.48 36.23 29.04
C MET A 324 4.71 34.89 29.16
N GLN A 325 4.64 34.10 30.25
CA GLN A 325 4.45 34.34 31.68
C GLN A 325 3.39 35.40 31.99
N GLN A 326 2.12 35.01 32.16
CA GLN A 326 1.53 34.63 33.47
C GLN A 326 -0.01 34.64 33.45
N LYS A 327 -0.58 33.63 34.14
CA LYS A 327 -1.76 33.68 35.04
C LYS A 327 -3.15 34.00 34.44
N ASP A 328 -4.11 33.09 34.67
CA ASP A 328 -4.94 33.22 35.87
C ASP A 328 -5.69 31.92 36.18
N GLU A 329 -5.38 31.33 37.33
CA GLU A 329 -6.19 30.35 38.04
C GLU A 329 -7.34 31.09 38.73
N ARG A 330 -8.60 30.64 38.57
CA ARG A 330 -9.64 30.91 39.57
C ARG A 330 -10.58 29.70 39.74
N ASN A 331 -10.44 29.09 40.91
CA ASN A 331 -11.45 28.41 41.73
C ASN A 331 -12.90 28.80 41.41
N ILE A 332 -13.83 27.83 41.37
CA ILE A 332 -15.05 27.80 42.20
C ILE A 332 -15.44 26.34 42.48
N GLU A 333 -15.27 25.90 43.73
CA GLU A 333 -16.06 24.83 44.35
C GLU A 333 -17.48 25.34 44.64
N HIS A 334 -18.52 24.52 44.44
CA HIS A 334 -19.67 24.53 45.35
C HIS A 334 -20.40 23.18 45.37
N ARG A 335 -20.60 22.70 46.60
CA ARG A 335 -21.35 21.52 47.07
C ARG A 335 -22.88 21.74 47.04
N VAL A 336 -23.61 20.66 46.66
CA VAL A 336 -24.79 20.03 47.37
C VAL A 336 -26.12 20.82 47.28
N PRO A 337 -27.33 20.18 47.21
CA PRO A 337 -27.85 18.98 47.92
C PRO A 337 -27.54 17.61 47.33
#